data_AF-X1Q8U9-F1
#
_entry.id   AF-X1Q8U9-F1
#
_cell.length_a   1.000
_cell.length_b   1.000
_cell.length_c   1.000
_cell.angle_alpha   90.00
_cell.angle_beta   90.00
_cell.angle_gamma   90.00
#
_symmetry.space_group_name_H-M   'P 1'
#
loop_
_entity.id
_entity.type
_entity.pdbx_description
1 polymer ?
#
loop_
_entity_poly.entity_id
_entity_poly.type
_entity_poly.pdbx_seq_one_letter_code
_entity_poly.pdbx_strand_id
1 'polypeptide(L)'
;MKDLSQQIKEVARSLLRDGKVDLIIGYEDGSLPLRTSPCFVRSAGEVERLIWNACCETNLATYLPGRDERVGLVAKGCDARAIVVAIAERQAARERVVIIGVPCRRAEDCGQRREG
;
A
#
# COMPACT_ATOMS: atom_id res chain seq x y z
N MET A 1 -17.48 13.58 -1.83
CA MET A 1 -16.01 13.36 -1.87
C MET A 1 -15.79 11.88 -1.70
N LYS A 2 -15.05 11.22 -2.61
CA LYS A 2 -14.80 9.78 -2.48
C LYS A 2 -13.68 9.58 -1.47
N ASP A 3 -14.00 9.00 -0.31
CA ASP A 3 -13.00 8.50 0.63
C ASP A 3 -12.22 7.37 -0.03
N LEU A 4 -11.11 7.70 -0.69
CA LEU A 4 -10.23 6.69 -1.30
C LEU A 4 -9.81 5.63 -0.27
N SER A 5 -9.60 6.03 0.98
CA SER A 5 -9.35 5.12 2.10
C SER A 5 -10.44 4.06 2.22
N GLN A 6 -11.73 4.44 2.16
CA GLN A 6 -12.84 3.49 2.24
C GLN A 6 -12.85 2.52 1.05
N GLN A 7 -12.60 3.03 -0.16
CA GLN A 7 -12.54 2.17 -1.35
C GLN A 7 -11.38 1.15 -1.26
N ILE A 8 -10.21 1.57 -0.78
CA ILE A 8 -9.05 0.69 -0.56
C ILE A 8 -9.42 -0.37 0.47
N LYS A 9 -10.07 0.02 1.58
CA LYS A 9 -10.51 -0.92 2.62
C LYS A 9 -11.48 -1.96 2.06
N GLU A 10 -12.45 -1.54 1.26
CA GLU A 10 -13.44 -2.45 0.71
C GLU A 10 -12.82 -3.46 -0.27
N VAL A 11 -11.93 -2.99 -1.15
CA VAL A 11 -11.16 -3.86 -2.06
C VAL A 11 -10.27 -4.82 -1.29
N ALA A 12 -9.50 -4.32 -0.32
CA ALA A 12 -8.62 -5.11 0.53
C ALA A 12 -9.39 -6.20 1.28
N ARG A 13 -10.56 -5.85 1.85
CA ARG A 13 -11.45 -6.78 2.53
C ARG A 13 -11.99 -7.86 1.60
N SER A 14 -12.39 -7.48 0.37
CA SER A 14 -12.84 -8.46 -0.62
C SER A 14 -11.71 -9.41 -1.04
N LEU A 15 -10.48 -8.91 -1.22
CA LEU A 15 -9.34 -9.74 -1.61
C LEU A 15 -8.96 -10.77 -0.55
N LEU A 16 -8.98 -10.37 0.73
CA LEU A 16 -8.78 -11.29 1.87
C LEU A 16 -9.91 -12.31 1.98
N ARG A 17 -11.16 -11.86 1.81
CA ARG A 17 -12.34 -12.75 1.88
C ARG A 17 -12.37 -13.75 0.74
N ASP A 18 -11.97 -13.35 -0.46
CA ASP A 18 -11.90 -14.21 -1.64
C ASP A 18 -10.68 -15.16 -1.60
N GLY A 19 -9.78 -15.03 -0.60
CA GLY A 19 -8.56 -15.82 -0.49
C GLY A 19 -7.56 -15.57 -1.63
N LYS A 20 -7.65 -14.41 -2.28
CA LYS A 20 -6.72 -14.03 -3.35
C LYS A 20 -5.37 -13.61 -2.79
N VAL A 21 -5.37 -13.02 -1.60
CA VAL A 21 -4.19 -12.59 -0.85
C VAL A 21 -4.31 -13.06 0.60
N ASP A 22 -3.19 -13.46 1.20
CA ASP A 22 -3.09 -13.84 2.61
C ASP A 22 -2.68 -12.64 3.48
N LEU A 23 -1.96 -11.69 2.87
CA LEU A 23 -1.44 -10.50 3.52
C LEU A 23 -1.64 -9.29 2.63
N ILE A 24 -2.09 -8.18 3.21
CA ILE A 24 -2.13 -6.88 2.54
C ILE A 24 -1.15 -5.94 3.22
N ILE A 25 -0.28 -5.33 2.44
CA ILE A 25 0.64 -4.30 2.88
C ILE A 25 0.10 -2.97 2.36
N GLY A 26 -0.19 -2.07 3.31
CA GLY A 26 -0.62 -0.71 3.02
C GLY A 26 0.02 0.27 3.98
N TYR A 27 -0.66 1.38 4.22
CA TYR A 27 -0.17 2.47 5.06
C TYR A 27 -1.05 2.62 6.30
N GLU A 28 -0.45 2.89 7.45
CA GLU A 28 -1.12 3.32 8.68
C GLU A 28 -0.56 4.65 9.17
N ASP A 29 -1.30 5.32 10.05
CA ASP A 29 -0.83 6.52 10.74
C ASP A 29 0.38 6.13 11.58
N GLY A 30 1.53 6.73 11.26
CA GLY A 30 2.75 6.51 12.00
C GLY A 30 2.74 7.25 13.33
N SER A 31 3.67 6.89 14.21
CA SER A 31 3.86 7.59 15.49
C SER A 31 4.39 9.03 15.33
N LEU A 32 4.77 9.45 14.11
CA LEU A 32 5.32 10.77 13.82
C LEU A 32 4.34 11.57 12.96
N PRO A 33 4.05 12.84 13.30
CA PRO A 33 3.22 13.70 12.47
C PRO A 33 3.84 13.82 11.07
N LEU A 34 3.01 13.71 10.03
CA LEU A 34 3.42 13.72 8.61
C LEU A 34 4.20 12.49 8.14
N ARG A 35 4.30 11.41 8.93
CA ARG A 35 4.84 10.14 8.46
C ARG A 35 3.81 9.03 8.51
N THR A 36 3.81 8.23 7.45
CA THR A 36 3.05 6.99 7.37
C THR A 36 3.96 5.80 7.63
N SER A 37 3.45 4.84 8.38
CA SER A 37 4.13 3.57 8.63
C SER A 37 3.57 2.48 7.73
N PRO A 38 4.38 1.49 7.32
CA PRO A 38 3.89 0.31 6.63
C PRO A 38 3.02 -0.51 7.57
N CYS A 39 1.79 -0.82 7.15
CA CYS A 39 0.86 -1.65 7.88
C CYS A 39 0.74 -3.02 7.22
N PHE A 40 0.71 -4.07 8.05
CA PHE A 40 0.55 -5.46 7.62
C PHE A 40 -0.82 -5.94 8.08
N VAL A 41 -1.70 -6.21 7.11
CA VAL A 41 -3.10 -6.56 7.34
C VAL A 41 -3.31 -8.00 6.92
N ARG A 42 -3.56 -8.88 7.90
CA ARG A 42 -3.85 -10.30 7.66
C ARG A 42 -5.33 -10.62 7.84
N SER A 43 -6.04 -9.78 8.60
CA SER A 43 -7.45 -9.98 8.93
C SER A 43 -8.33 -8.86 8.41
N ALA A 44 -9.59 -9.19 8.06
CA ALA A 44 -10.60 -8.23 7.61
C ALA A 44 -10.85 -7.07 8.61
N GLY A 45 -10.60 -7.29 9.91
CA GLY A 45 -10.72 -6.25 10.93
C GLY A 45 -9.55 -5.26 10.95
N GLU A 46 -8.35 -5.68 10.53
CA GLU A 46 -7.18 -4.79 10.48
C GLU A 46 -7.21 -3.85 9.28
N VAL A 47 -8.02 -4.18 8.27
CA VAL A 47 -8.24 -3.34 7.10
C VAL A 47 -8.72 -1.95 7.51
N GLU A 48 -9.46 -1.83 8.62
CA GLU A 48 -9.91 -0.54 9.18
C GLU A 48 -8.75 0.40 9.55
N ARG A 49 -7.56 -0.14 9.85
CA ARG A 49 -6.35 0.63 10.18
C ARG A 49 -5.66 1.21 8.96
N LEU A 50 -6.00 0.73 7.76
CA LEU A 50 -5.43 1.23 6.52
C LEU A 50 -5.90 2.66 6.27
N ILE A 51 -4.93 3.55 6.12
CA ILE A 51 -5.16 4.92 5.72
C ILE A 51 -4.58 5.16 4.34
N TRP A 52 -5.09 6.18 3.68
CA TRP A 52 -4.52 6.70 2.46
C TRP A 52 -4.39 8.20 2.54
N ASN A 53 -3.16 8.71 2.51
CA ASN A 53 -2.88 10.14 2.50
C ASN A 53 -1.78 10.47 1.48
N ALA A 54 -1.60 11.76 1.18
CA ALA A 54 -0.57 12.22 0.26
C ALA A 54 0.86 11.92 0.76
N CYS A 55 1.04 11.85 2.09
CA CYS A 55 2.30 11.58 2.80
C CYS A 55 2.71 10.09 2.82
N CYS A 56 2.04 9.22 2.06
CA CYS A 56 2.44 7.83 1.84
C CYS A 56 3.73 7.73 0.99
N GLU A 57 4.89 8.18 1.47
CA GLU A 57 6.17 8.13 0.71
C GLU A 57 6.95 6.82 0.87
N THR A 58 6.58 5.98 1.84
CA THR A 58 7.30 4.74 2.11
C THR A 58 7.11 3.73 0.98
N ASN A 59 8.21 3.28 0.37
CA ASN A 59 8.18 2.22 -0.62
C ASN A 59 7.91 0.87 0.08
N LEU A 60 6.69 0.36 -0.10
CA LEU A 60 6.26 -0.90 0.48
C LEU A 60 6.85 -2.13 -0.24
N ALA A 61 7.41 -1.96 -1.45
CA ALA A 61 8.03 -3.06 -2.20
C ALA A 61 9.26 -3.64 -1.50
N THR A 62 9.90 -2.88 -0.60
CA THR A 62 11.04 -3.34 0.20
C THR A 62 10.66 -4.43 1.21
N TYR A 63 9.36 -4.64 1.48
CA TYR A 63 8.86 -5.67 2.41
C TYR A 63 8.35 -6.95 1.72
N LEU A 64 8.48 -7.03 0.39
CA LEU A 64 8.25 -8.24 -0.42
C LEU A 64 9.29 -9.36 -0.21
N PRO A 65 10.61 -9.08 -0.04
CA PRO A 65 11.63 -10.12 0.10
C PRO A 65 11.35 -11.10 1.26
N GLY A 66 11.55 -12.39 1.01
CA GLY A 66 11.52 -13.42 2.06
C GLY A 66 10.13 -13.87 2.51
N ARG A 67 9.09 -13.57 1.72
CA ARG A 67 7.71 -14.02 1.97
C ARG A 67 7.25 -15.04 0.94
N ASP A 68 6.74 -16.17 1.42
CA ASP A 68 6.16 -17.23 0.57
C ASP A 68 4.64 -17.10 0.38
N GLU A 69 3.97 -16.26 1.16
CA GLU A 69 2.52 -16.03 1.15
C GLU A 69 2.07 -15.07 0.03
N ARG A 70 0.76 -15.03 -0.29
CA ARG A 70 0.23 -14.09 -1.29
C ARG A 70 0.07 -12.70 -0.70
N VAL A 71 0.77 -11.73 -1.27
CA VAL A 71 0.84 -10.37 -0.77
C VAL A 71 0.12 -9.40 -1.70
N GLY A 72 -0.89 -8.72 -1.17
CA GLY A 72 -1.51 -7.54 -1.74
C GLY A 72 -0.71 -6.29 -1.36
N LEU A 73 -0.37 -5.44 -2.32
CA LEU A 73 0.38 -4.21 -2.10
C LEU A 73 -0.45 -3.02 -2.57
N VAL A 74 -0.72 -2.07 -1.69
CA VAL A 74 -1.34 -0.79 -2.08
C VAL A 74 -0.25 0.12 -2.67
N ALA A 75 -0.39 0.49 -3.94
CA ALA A 75 0.64 1.21 -4.67
C ALA A 75 0.10 2.45 -5.39
N LYS A 76 0.90 3.52 -5.38
CA LYS A 76 0.69 4.65 -6.29
C LYS A 76 1.26 4.33 -7.67
N GLY A 77 0.80 5.04 -8.69
CA GLY A 77 1.39 4.95 -10.03
C GLY A 77 2.90 5.22 -10.06
N CYS A 78 3.42 6.02 -9.11
CA CYS A 78 4.85 6.27 -8.95
C CYS A 78 5.61 5.03 -8.44
N ASP A 79 5.02 4.25 -7.54
CA ASP A 79 5.64 3.06 -6.92
C ASP A 79 5.57 1.82 -7.83
N ALA A 80 4.75 1.86 -8.89
CA ALA A 80 4.60 0.79 -9.85
C ALA A 80 5.96 0.31 -10.41
N ARG A 81 6.89 1.24 -10.68
CA ARG A 81 8.23 0.91 -11.17
C ARG A 81 9.02 0.08 -10.15
N ALA A 82 8.99 0.47 -8.87
CA ALA A 82 9.70 -0.24 -7.81
C ALA A 82 9.16 -1.65 -7.61
N ILE A 83 7.84 -1.84 -7.77
CA ILE A 83 7.19 -3.15 -7.66
C ILE A 83 7.62 -4.06 -8.82
N VAL A 84 7.64 -3.54 -10.04
CA VAL A 84 8.12 -4.31 -11.21
C VAL A 84 9.57 -4.74 -11.01
N VAL A 85 10.42 -3.87 -10.48
CA VAL A 85 11.81 -4.22 -10.14
C VAL A 85 11.85 -5.33 -9.09
N ALA A 86 11.09 -5.22 -7.99
CA ALA A 86 11.07 -6.25 -6.94
C ALA A 86 10.63 -7.62 -7.49
N ILE A 87 9.66 -7.65 -8.41
CA ILE A 87 9.23 -8.86 -9.10
C ILE A 87 10.34 -9.38 -10.04
N ALA A 88 11.00 -8.49 -10.78
CA ALA A 88 12.08 -8.84 -11.71
C ALA A 88 13.32 -9.42 -10.99
N GLU A 89 13.64 -8.88 -9.81
CA GLU A 89 14.70 -9.35 -8.91
C GLU A 89 14.34 -10.67 -8.19
N ARG A 90 13.23 -11.33 -8.58
CA ARG A 90 12.70 -12.58 -8.00
C ARG A 90 12.50 -12.53 -6.47
N GLN A 91 12.33 -11.34 -5.90
CA GLN A 91 12.08 -11.18 -4.46
C GLN A 91 10.69 -11.70 -4.07
N ALA A 92 9.76 -11.74 -5.02
CA ALA A 92 8.44 -12.35 -4.87
C ALA A 92 7.96 -12.93 -6.21
N ALA A 93 7.21 -14.02 -6.18
CA ALA A 93 6.58 -14.58 -7.37
C ALA A 93 5.46 -13.66 -7.86
N ARG A 94 5.49 -13.22 -9.12
CA ARG A 94 4.45 -12.34 -9.72
C ARG A 94 3.02 -12.84 -9.50
N GLU A 95 2.85 -14.16 -9.40
CA GLU A 95 1.58 -14.86 -9.23
C GLU A 95 1.00 -14.67 -7.82
N ARG A 96 1.87 -14.35 -6.86
CA ARG A 96 1.55 -14.14 -5.45
C ARG A 96 1.48 -12.67 -5.09
N VAL A 97 1.75 -11.76 -6.03
CA VAL A 97 1.73 -10.31 -5.81
C VAL A 97 0.48 -9.71 -6.44
N VAL A 98 -0.38 -9.09 -5.64
CA VAL A 98 -1.57 -8.36 -6.11
C VAL A 98 -1.35 -6.88 -5.88
N ILE A 99 -1.43 -6.06 -6.93
CA ILE A 99 -1.21 -4.63 -6.82
C ILE A 99 -2.56 -3.91 -6.77
N ILE A 100 -2.84 -3.23 -5.67
CA ILE A 100 -4.01 -2.35 -5.51
C ILE A 100 -3.56 -0.95 -5.93
N GLY A 101 -3.75 -0.64 -7.20
CA GLY A 101 -3.41 0.65 -7.78
C GLY A 101 -4.39 1.74 -7.36
N VAL A 102 -3.90 2.80 -6.72
CA VAL A 102 -4.73 3.93 -6.31
C VAL A 102 -4.43 5.14 -7.20
N PRO A 103 -5.45 5.75 -7.84
CA PRO A 103 -5.25 6.93 -8.68
C PRO A 103 -4.87 8.14 -7.81
N CYS A 104 -3.57 8.42 -7.73
CA CYS A 104 -3.06 9.61 -7.06
C CYS A 104 -3.13 10.80 -8.02
N ARG A 105 -4.00 11.78 -7.70
CA ARG A 105 -4.12 13.01 -8.48
C ARG A 105 -3.06 14.00 -8.01
N ARG A 106 -1.82 13.84 -8.51
CA ARG A 106 -0.63 14.66 -8.24
C ARG A 106 -0.23 14.65 -6.75
N ALA A 107 1.03 14.31 -6.46
CA ALA A 107 1.57 14.48 -5.12
C ALA A 107 1.60 15.98 -4.83
N GLU A 108 0.59 16.49 -4.14
CA GLU A 108 0.71 17.79 -3.49
C GLU A 108 1.65 17.52 -2.33
N ASP A 109 2.89 17.95 -2.53
CA ASP A 109 4.02 17.89 -1.63
C ASP A 109 3.60 17.81 -0.15
N CYS A 110 3.93 16.72 0.54
CA CYS A 110 3.82 16.63 2.00
C CYS A 110 4.92 17.51 2.61
N GLY A 111 4.88 18.83 2.35
CA GLY A 111 6.04 19.67 2.66
C GLY A 111 6.10 21.10 2.12
N GLN A 112 5.24 21.57 1.20
CA GLN A 112 5.42 22.92 0.64
C GLN A 112 4.53 23.95 1.35
N ARG A 113 4.82 24.16 2.63
CA ARG A 113 5.04 25.54 3.09
C ARG A 113 6.51 25.85 2.87
N ARG A 114 6.86 26.28 1.65
CA ARG A 114 7.94 27.26 1.50
C ARG A 114 7.32 28.64 1.67
N GLU A 115 8.02 29.42 2.48
CA GLU A 115 7.68 30.75 2.99
C GLU A 115 7.31 31.78 1.91
N GLY A 116 6.54 32.77 2.33
CA GLY A 116 6.20 33.99 1.60
C GLY A 116 5.42 34.93 2.50
#